data_AF-B0EI73-F1
#
_entry.id   AF-B0EI73-F1
#
_cell.length_a   1.000
_cell.length_b   1.000
_cell.length_c   1.000
_cell.angle_alpha   90.00
_cell.angle_beta   90.00
_cell.angle_gamma   90.00
#
_symmetry.space_group_name_H-M   'P 1'
#
loop_
_entity.id
_entity.type
_entity.pdbx_description
1 polymer ?
#
loop_
_entity_poly.entity_id
_entity_poly.type
_entity_poly.pdbx_seq_one_letter_code
_entity_poly.pdbx_strand_id
1 'polypeptide(L)'
;MKQTKLLVMGHTGHGKSSLGNFILKKNVFSVSVNPNSETNETKGYSGTGDRSDILVIDTPSFNDSKGPESQREYMNQMVDYIKKEGEGLQAIVVVLNFNEDRFQKILK
;
A
#
# COMPACT_ATOMS: atom_id res chain seq x y z
N MET A 1 12.30 19.30 -8.30
CA MET A 1 12.84 18.16 -7.52
C MET A 1 12.23 16.88 -8.08
N LYS A 2 13.00 15.79 -8.17
CA LYS A 2 12.48 14.52 -8.68
C LYS A 2 11.71 13.82 -7.56
N GLN A 3 10.46 13.46 -7.82
CA GLN A 3 9.61 12.80 -6.83
C GLN A 3 10.04 11.34 -6.62
N THR A 4 10.09 10.90 -5.37
CA THR A 4 10.32 9.51 -4.96
C THR A 4 8.98 8.80 -4.76
N LYS A 5 8.67 7.83 -5.60
CA LYS A 5 7.42 7.07 -5.63
C LYS A 5 7.61 5.72 -4.95
N LEU A 6 6.84 5.51 -3.89
CA LEU A 6 6.87 4.31 -3.06
C LEU A 6 5.53 3.59 -3.19
N LEU A 7 5.52 2.37 -3.73
CA LEU A 7 4.33 1.53 -3.76
C LEU A 7 4.30 0.66 -2.51
N VAL A 8 3.25 0.77 -1.70
CA VAL A 8 3.09 0.02 -0.44
C VAL A 8 2.11 -1.13 -0.66
N MET A 9 2.56 -2.36 -0.43
CA MET A 9 1.78 -3.58 -0.65
C MET A 9 1.81 -4.53 0.56
N GLY A 10 0.82 -5.41 0.69
CA GLY A 10 0.67 -6.34 1.82
C GLY A 10 -0.78 -6.75 2.09
N HIS A 11 -0.98 -7.67 3.03
CA HIS A 11 -2.33 -8.14 3.40
C HIS A 11 -3.14 -7.04 4.11
N THR A 12 -4.45 -7.20 4.12
CA THR A 12 -5.36 -6.38 4.93
C THR A 12 -4.98 -6.53 6.42
N GLY A 13 -5.05 -5.42 7.16
CA GLY A 13 -4.66 -5.40 8.58
C GLY A 13 -3.15 -5.35 8.86
N HIS A 14 -2.27 -5.46 7.85
CA HIS A 14 -0.81 -5.40 8.08
C HIS A 14 -0.26 -3.99 8.34
N GLY A 15 -1.09 -2.96 8.29
CA GLY A 15 -0.68 -1.58 8.60
C GLY A 15 -0.08 -0.80 7.44
N LYS A 16 -0.39 -1.15 6.17
CA LYS A 16 0.04 -0.41 4.97
C LYS A 16 -0.26 1.09 5.05
N SER A 17 -1.53 1.43 5.27
CA SER A 17 -2.02 2.81 5.37
C SER A 17 -1.40 3.56 6.55
N SER A 18 -1.23 2.88 7.69
CA SER A 18 -0.53 3.44 8.86
C SER A 18 0.93 3.76 8.57
N LEU A 19 1.64 2.85 7.88
CA LEU A 19 3.02 3.08 7.43
C LEU A 19 3.10 4.23 6.42
N GLY A 20 2.13 4.32 5.50
CA GLY A 20 2.04 5.44 4.57
C GLY A 20 1.91 6.78 5.29
N ASN A 21 1.00 6.90 6.24
CA ASN A 21 0.85 8.11 7.05
C ASN A 21 2.14 8.47 7.82
N PHE A 22 2.81 7.47 8.37
CA PHE A 22 4.10 7.63 9.05
C PHE A 22 5.19 8.16 8.11
N ILE A 23 5.36 7.56 6.92
CA ILE A 23 6.34 7.99 5.91
C ILE A 23 6.09 9.44 5.49
N LEU A 24 4.82 9.78 5.23
CA LEU A 24 4.41 11.09 4.74
C LEU A 24 4.43 12.18 5.83
N LYS A 25 4.59 11.81 7.11
CA LYS A 25 4.37 12.68 8.28
C LYS A 25 3.02 13.40 8.22
N LYS A 26 1.99 12.72 7.70
CA LYS A 26 0.67 13.28 7.44
C LYS A 26 -0.40 12.19 7.49
N ASN A 27 -1.52 12.44 8.17
CA ASN A 27 -2.64 11.50 8.25
C ASN A 27 -3.60 11.71 7.06
N VAL A 28 -3.37 11.00 5.96
CA VAL A 28 -4.16 11.09 4.70
C VAL A 28 -4.81 9.78 4.32
N PHE A 29 -4.21 8.65 4.66
CA PHE A 29 -4.83 7.36 4.51
C PHE A 29 -5.71 7.07 5.72
N SER A 30 -6.95 6.66 5.47
CA SER A 30 -7.84 6.17 6.52
C SER A 30 -7.26 4.90 7.14
N VAL A 31 -7.24 4.84 8.47
CA VAL A 31 -6.78 3.68 9.22
C VAL A 31 -7.92 3.21 10.12
N SER A 32 -8.20 1.91 10.13
CA SER A 32 -9.20 1.32 11.03
C SER A 32 -8.66 0.03 11.61
N VAL A 33 -9.20 -0.36 12.77
CA VAL A 33 -8.94 -1.65 13.42
C VAL A 33 -9.89 -2.75 12.92
N ASN A 34 -10.77 -2.42 11.97
CA ASN A 34 -11.72 -3.35 11.40
C ASN A 34 -10.97 -4.41 10.58
N PRO A 35 -11.28 -5.71 10.72
CA PRO A 35 -10.70 -6.75 9.87
C PRO A 35 -11.08 -6.60 8.38
N ASN A 36 -12.13 -5.83 8.07
CA ASN A 36 -12.52 -5.58 6.68
C ASN A 36 -11.62 -4.54 6.02
N SER A 37 -11.33 -4.77 4.74
CA SER A 37 -10.55 -3.84 3.93
C SER A 37 -11.30 -2.53 3.68
N GLU A 38 -10.75 -1.45 4.25
CA GLU A 38 -11.22 -0.09 4.02
C GLU A 38 -10.68 0.49 2.70
N THR A 39 -9.58 -0.06 2.18
CA THR A 39 -8.90 0.41 0.98
C THR A 39 -9.33 -0.41 -0.23
N ASN A 40 -10.35 0.09 -0.93
CA ASN A 40 -10.83 -0.53 -2.18
C ASN A 40 -10.29 0.14 -3.44
N GLU A 41 -9.46 1.17 -3.29
CA GLU A 41 -8.89 1.93 -4.38
C GLU A 41 -7.40 2.17 -4.17
N THR A 42 -6.63 2.18 -5.27
CA THR A 42 -5.23 2.65 -5.24
C THR A 42 -5.21 4.16 -5.09
N LYS A 43 -4.51 4.66 -4.07
CA LYS A 43 -4.43 6.09 -3.75
C LYS A 43 -3.00 6.52 -3.50
N GLY A 44 -2.61 7.67 -4.05
CA GLY A 44 -1.31 8.29 -3.80
C GLY A 44 -1.42 9.63 -3.10
N TYR A 45 -0.53 9.89 -2.15
CA TYR A 45 -0.40 11.21 -1.52
C TYR A 45 1.05 11.59 -1.31
N SER A 46 1.32 12.90 -1.44
CA SER A 46 2.64 13.48 -1.12
C SER A 46 2.73 13.94 0.33
N GLY A 47 3.94 13.91 0.87
CA GLY A 47 4.23 14.34 2.24
C GLY A 47 4.26 15.86 2.40
N THR A 48 4.63 16.32 3.59
CA THR A 48 4.80 17.75 3.91
C THR A 48 6.26 18.05 4.27
N GLY A 49 6.68 19.31 4.12
CA GLY A 49 8.02 19.75 4.52
C GLY A 49 9.14 18.94 3.85
N ASP A 50 9.97 18.28 4.66
CA ASP A 50 11.08 17.40 4.24
C ASP A 50 10.64 16.07 3.60
N ARG A 51 9.32 15.85 3.47
CA ARG A 51 8.69 14.72 2.78
C ARG A 51 7.89 15.13 1.54
N SER A 52 7.96 16.40 1.13
CA SER A 52 7.19 16.93 0.00
C SER A 52 7.55 16.31 -1.35
N ASP A 53 8.73 15.72 -1.47
CA ASP A 53 9.21 15.00 -2.64
C ASP A 53 8.88 13.49 -2.61
N ILE A 54 8.23 12.99 -1.55
CA ILE A 54 7.84 11.57 -1.45
C ILE A 54 6.36 11.42 -1.78
N LEU A 55 6.06 10.56 -2.75
CA LEU A 55 4.72 10.04 -3.05
C LEU A 55 4.61 8.62 -2.50
N VAL A 56 3.71 8.41 -1.55
CA VAL A 56 3.32 7.06 -1.13
C VAL A 56 2.05 6.67 -1.87
N ILE A 57 2.08 5.51 -2.53
CA ILE A 57 0.96 4.89 -3.22
C ILE A 57 0.51 3.69 -2.38
N ASP A 58 -0.63 3.82 -1.70
CA ASP A 58 -1.27 2.73 -0.97
C ASP A 58 -2.19 1.95 -1.90
N THR A 59 -2.15 0.62 -1.79
CA THR A 59 -2.91 -0.27 -2.68
C THR A 59 -3.94 -1.09 -1.91
N PRO A 60 -5.06 -1.46 -2.56
CA PRO A 60 -5.94 -2.50 -2.06
C PRO A 60 -5.16 -3.79 -1.79
N SER A 61 -5.67 -4.62 -0.88
CA SER A 61 -5.04 -5.92 -0.66
C SER A 61 -5.41 -6.89 -1.77
N PHE A 62 -4.40 -7.59 -2.31
CA PHE A 62 -4.59 -8.62 -3.33
C PHE A 62 -5.30 -9.87 -2.80
N ASN A 63 -5.44 -10.02 -1.48
CA ASN A 63 -5.91 -11.27 -0.87
C ASN A 63 -7.23 -11.09 -0.12
N ASP A 64 -7.95 -10.01 -0.40
CA ASP A 64 -9.28 -9.80 0.17
C ASP A 64 -10.26 -10.86 -0.32
N SER A 65 -11.18 -11.23 0.58
CA SER A 65 -12.20 -12.28 0.46
C SER A 65 -13.23 -12.10 -0.67
N LYS A 66 -13.00 -11.13 -1.57
CA LYS A 66 -13.92 -10.70 -2.62
C LYS A 66 -13.82 -11.51 -3.92
N GLY A 67 -12.93 -12.50 -3.96
CA GLY A 67 -12.79 -13.44 -5.07
C GLY A 67 -11.90 -12.96 -6.22
N PRO A 68 -11.61 -13.85 -7.20
CA PRO A 68 -10.59 -13.60 -8.23
C PRO A 68 -10.86 -12.39 -9.15
N GLU A 69 -12.13 -12.06 -9.41
CA GLU A 69 -12.49 -10.93 -10.26
C GLU A 69 -12.09 -9.59 -9.63
N SER A 70 -12.41 -9.39 -8.34
CA SER A 70 -12.02 -8.19 -7.61
C SER A 70 -10.50 -8.06 -7.48
N GLN A 71 -9.78 -9.17 -7.32
CA GLN A 71 -8.31 -9.15 -7.28
C GLN A 71 -7.72 -8.64 -8.60
N ARG A 72 -8.28 -9.08 -9.73
CA ARG A 72 -7.87 -8.61 -11.06
C ARG A 72 -8.19 -7.13 -11.25
N GLU A 73 -9.36 -6.68 -10.80
CA GLU A 73 -9.74 -5.27 -10.83
C GLU A 73 -8.77 -4.39 -10.02
N TYR A 74 -8.42 -4.80 -8.80
CA TYR A 74 -7.46 -4.08 -7.96
C TYR A 74 -6.07 -4.02 -8.57
N MET A 75 -5.60 -5.12 -9.16
CA MET A 75 -4.32 -5.15 -9.87
C MET A 75 -4.33 -4.22 -11.10
N ASN A 76 -5.42 -4.22 -11.89
CA ASN A 76 -5.55 -3.33 -13.04
C ASN A 76 -5.56 -1.86 -12.62
N GLN A 77 -6.35 -1.51 -11.60
CA GLN A 77 -6.42 -0.14 -11.08
C GLN A 77 -5.05 0.34 -10.58
N MET A 78 -4.30 -0.53 -9.89
CA MET A 78 -2.94 -0.21 -9.44
C MET A 78 -2.00 0.05 -10.61
N VAL A 79 -2.00 -0.83 -11.61
CA VAL A 79 -1.17 -0.68 -12.82
C VAL A 79 -1.52 0.62 -13.54
N ASP A 80 -2.80 0.93 -13.68
CA ASP A 80 -3.28 2.15 -14.33
C ASP A 80 -2.90 3.41 -13.54
N TYR A 81 -2.96 3.34 -12.20
CA TYR A 81 -2.48 4.41 -11.33
C TYR A 81 -0.98 4.67 -11.57
N ILE A 82 -0.15 3.63 -11.47
CA ILE A 82 1.30 3.75 -11.63
C ILE A 82 1.67 4.30 -13.03
N LYS A 83 0.98 3.85 -14.08
CA LYS A 83 1.18 4.35 -15.46
C LYS A 83 0.89 5.85 -15.56
N LYS A 84 -0.14 6.34 -14.88
CA LYS A 84 -0.52 7.77 -14.88
C LYS A 84 0.48 8.65 -14.11
N GLU A 85 1.15 8.11 -13.09
CA GLU A 85 2.20 8.80 -12.31
C GLU A 85 3.54 8.95 -13.05
N GLY A 86 3.61 8.57 -14.33
CA GLY A 86 4.81 8.72 -15.16
C GLY A 86 5.92 7.72 -14.82
N GLU A 87 7.17 8.06 -15.13
CA GLU A 87 8.25 7.06 -15.19
C GLU A 87 8.67 6.49 -13.83
N GLY A 88 8.53 5.17 -13.69
CA GLY A 88 9.19 4.33 -12.69
C GLY A 88 8.67 4.41 -11.26
N LEU A 89 8.85 3.33 -10.50
CA LEU A 89 8.80 3.33 -9.04
C LEU A 89 10.22 3.33 -8.51
N GLN A 90 10.49 4.07 -7.44
CA GLN A 90 11.79 4.02 -6.77
C GLN A 90 11.87 2.85 -5.79
N ALA A 91 10.76 2.48 -5.18
CA ALA A 91 10.69 1.31 -4.32
C ALA A 91 9.30 0.69 -4.27
N ILE A 92 9.30 -0.61 -3.99
CA ILE A 92 8.13 -1.38 -3.56
C ILE A 92 8.37 -1.75 -2.08
N VAL A 93 7.46 -1.33 -1.21
CA VAL A 93 7.51 -1.59 0.23
C VAL A 93 6.51 -2.69 0.55
N VAL A 94 7.01 -3.83 1.01
CA VAL A 94 6.18 -4.98 1.40
C VAL A 94 5.97 -4.99 2.91
N VAL A 95 4.71 -4.89 3.34
CA VAL A 95 4.34 -4.86 4.76
C VAL A 95 3.89 -6.25 5.21
N LEU A 96 4.64 -6.80 6.16
CA LEU A 96 4.44 -8.14 6.71
C LEU A 96 4.06 -8.03 8.19
N ASN A 97 3.04 -8.77 8.60
CA ASN A 97 2.72 -8.95 10.01
C ASN A 97 3.58 -10.08 10.58
N PHE A 98 4.47 -9.75 11.52
CA PHE A 98 5.36 -10.72 12.14
C PHE A 98 4.63 -11.78 12.98
N ASN A 99 3.37 -11.52 13.36
CA ASN A 99 2.54 -12.47 14.09
C ASN A 99 1.90 -13.53 13.18
N GLU A 100 1.93 -13.36 11.85
CA GLU A 100 1.44 -14.38 10.95
C GLU A 100 2.43 -15.55 10.84
N ASP A 101 1.91 -16.78 10.96
CA ASP A 101 2.65 -18.05 10.95
C ASP A 101 3.45 -18.37 9.67
N ARG A 102 3.53 -17.46 8.70
CA ARG A 102 4.21 -17.70 7.42
C ARG A 102 5.71 -18.00 7.59
N PHE A 103 6.35 -17.45 8.63
CA PHE A 103 7.75 -17.76 8.97
C PHE A 103 7.89 -18.96 9.92
N GLN A 104 6.85 -19.32 10.68
CA GLN A 104 6.88 -20.50 11.55
C GLN A 104 6.80 -21.81 10.77
N LYS A 105 6.12 -21.82 9.61
CA LYS A 105 6.05 -23.01 8.74
C LYS A 105 7.39 -23.38 8.07
N ILE A 106 8.35 -22.46 8.00
CA ILE A 106 9.69 -22.69 7.45
C ILE A 106 10.65 -23.24 8.52
N LEU A 107 10.30 -23.09 9.80
CA LEU A 107 11.09 -23.51 10.96
C LEU A 107 10.63 -24.85 11.57
N LYS A 108 9.77 -25.59 10.86
CA LYS A 108 9.37 -26.97 11.17
C LYS A 108 9.76 -27.87 10.01
#